data_AF-A0A539EJ62-F1
#
_entry.id   AF-A0A539EJ62-F1
#
_cell.length_a   1.000
_cell.length_b   1.000
_cell.length_c   1.000
_cell.angle_alpha   90.00
_cell.angle_beta   90.00
_cell.angle_gamma   90.00
#
_symmetry.space_group_name_H-M   'P 1'
#
loop_
_entity.id
_entity.type
_entity.pdbx_description
1 polymer ?
#
loop_
_entity_poly.entity_id
_entity_poly.type
_entity_poly.pdbx_seq_one_letter_code
_entity_poly.pdbx_strand_id
1 'polypeptide(L)'
;MKRPMFTFAFAALALTLALNRPAAAQDGAGAAGGEKCIGGAPGSKCGGGAASDALDLRVQFDKEDAKGEIKCKKGKLQGGKVKYSKCLHDKLDGYGEVAEKKKIIKKKPGQLDEKKRKLAKKLAFYDSARKELKAKLAALKDSKEDVEYKKAEGALESVDKEFDKCLAECSKQDAAEFACPAKD
;
A
#
# COMPACT_ATOMS: atom_id res chain seq x y z
N MET A 1 -15.56 -45.63 -27.83
CA MET A 1 -15.16 -46.70 -26.89
C MET A 1 -13.71 -46.49 -26.49
N LYS A 2 -13.38 -46.80 -25.22
CA LYS A 2 -12.05 -46.83 -24.55
C LYS A 2 -11.49 -45.52 -23.92
N ARG A 3 -11.41 -45.63 -22.58
CA ARG A 3 -10.79 -44.86 -21.45
C ARG A 3 -9.26 -44.64 -21.61
N PRO A 4 -8.52 -43.94 -20.70
CA PRO A 4 -8.77 -43.68 -19.26
C PRO A 4 -8.49 -42.24 -18.76
N MET A 5 -9.16 -41.72 -17.71
CA MET A 5 -9.04 -42.01 -16.27
C MET A 5 -7.60 -42.02 -15.74
N PHE A 6 -7.14 -40.87 -15.22
CA PHE A 6 -6.02 -40.79 -14.29
C PHE A 6 -6.51 -40.23 -12.96
N THR A 7 -6.37 -41.06 -11.93
CA THR A 7 -6.60 -40.77 -10.51
C THR A 7 -5.26 -40.94 -9.82
N PHE A 8 -4.72 -39.89 -9.18
CA PHE A 8 -3.67 -39.95 -8.15
C PHE A 8 -3.89 -38.71 -7.26
N ALA A 9 -4.43 -38.86 -6.05
CA ALA A 9 -3.81 -39.34 -4.80
C ALA A 9 -3.42 -38.15 -3.92
N PHE A 10 -4.16 -38.05 -2.80
CA PHE A 10 -3.87 -37.20 -1.64
C PHE A 10 -2.47 -37.49 -1.08
N ALA A 11 -1.72 -36.45 -0.76
CA ALA A 11 -0.65 -36.51 0.24
C ALA A 11 -0.72 -35.25 1.11
N ALA A 12 -1.19 -35.43 2.33
CA ALA A 12 -1.02 -34.53 3.45
C ALA A 12 0.36 -34.73 4.11
N LEU A 13 0.67 -33.88 5.11
CA LEU A 13 1.84 -33.87 6.00
C LEU A 13 3.12 -33.25 5.41
N ALA A 14 3.94 -32.46 6.12
CA ALA A 14 4.00 -32.17 7.54
C ALA A 14 4.73 -30.83 7.80
N LEU A 15 4.37 -30.25 8.94
CA LEU A 15 5.02 -29.17 9.66
C LEU A 15 6.38 -29.64 10.20
N THR A 16 7.47 -28.90 9.97
CA THR A 16 8.70 -29.00 10.79
C THR A 16 9.26 -27.63 11.12
N LEU A 17 9.15 -27.29 12.41
CA LEU A 17 9.94 -26.30 13.14
C LEU A 17 11.37 -26.81 13.36
N ALA A 18 12.36 -25.91 13.33
CA ALA A 18 13.55 -25.77 14.22
C ALA A 18 14.71 -25.12 13.44
N LEU A 19 15.11 -23.87 13.74
CA LEU A 19 16.12 -23.49 14.75
C LEU A 19 17.53 -24.06 14.50
N ASN A 20 18.42 -23.23 13.93
CA ASN A 20 19.78 -23.07 14.47
C ASN A 20 20.50 -21.81 13.95
N ARG A 21 21.27 -21.20 14.85
CA ARG A 21 22.05 -19.94 14.77
C ARG A 21 23.55 -20.29 14.79
N PRO A 22 24.47 -19.38 14.36
CA PRO A 22 25.33 -18.61 15.31
C PRO A 22 25.51 -17.14 14.84
N ALA A 23 25.48 -16.08 15.70
CA ALA A 23 26.56 -15.50 16.55
C ALA A 23 27.83 -15.13 15.75
N ALA A 24 28.49 -13.96 15.82
CA ALA A 24 28.36 -12.68 16.53
C ALA A 24 29.28 -11.64 15.84
N ALA A 25 29.03 -10.33 16.02
CA ALA A 25 30.06 -9.28 16.07
C ALA A 25 29.43 -7.99 16.63
N GLN A 26 29.82 -7.63 17.86
CA GLN A 26 29.69 -6.29 18.43
C GLN A 26 30.95 -5.50 18.08
N ASP A 27 30.84 -4.19 17.83
CA ASP A 27 31.60 -3.16 18.55
C ASP A 27 31.25 -1.77 18.01
N GLY A 28 31.14 -0.80 18.92
CA GLY A 28 30.81 0.58 18.61
C GLY A 28 30.21 1.33 19.80
N ALA A 29 31.05 1.56 20.81
CA ALA A 29 30.77 2.35 22.00
C ALA A 29 30.48 3.83 21.69
N GLY A 30 29.56 4.44 22.44
CA GLY A 30 29.28 5.88 22.42
C GLY A 30 28.36 6.30 23.58
N ALA A 31 28.98 6.69 24.69
CA ALA A 31 28.44 7.42 25.85
C ALA A 31 27.72 8.72 25.44
N ALA A 32 26.92 9.46 26.21
CA ALA A 32 26.28 9.38 27.52
C ALA A 32 25.17 10.45 27.50
N GLY A 33 24.10 10.28 28.27
CA GLY A 33 23.08 11.30 28.46
C GLY A 33 21.86 10.72 29.15
N GLY A 34 21.82 10.85 30.47
CA GLY A 34 20.79 10.25 31.31
C GLY A 34 19.45 10.97 31.15
N GLU A 35 18.41 10.20 30.87
CA GLU A 35 17.02 10.61 31.11
C GLU A 35 16.28 9.40 31.70
N LYS A 36 15.65 9.62 32.87
CA LYS A 36 15.08 8.58 33.73
C LYS A 36 13.94 7.84 33.03
N CYS A 37 14.10 6.55 32.76
CA CYS A 37 13.01 5.64 32.45
C CYS A 37 12.30 5.23 33.75
N ILE A 38 11.03 5.61 33.92
CA ILE A 38 10.20 5.13 35.03
C ILE A 38 9.63 3.76 34.64
N GLY A 39 10.07 2.72 35.36
CA GLY A 39 9.42 1.40 35.41
C GLY A 39 9.89 0.39 34.35
N GLY A 40 10.86 -0.46 34.70
CA GLY A 40 11.19 -1.66 33.94
C GLY A 40 12.56 -2.25 34.27
N ALA A 41 12.63 -3.57 34.45
CA ALA A 41 13.76 -4.35 34.97
C ALA A 41 15.13 -4.08 34.29
N PRO A 42 16.25 -4.25 35.01
CA PRO A 42 17.60 -4.05 34.49
C PRO A 42 17.89 -5.05 33.35
N GLY A 43 18.08 -4.54 32.13
CA GLY A 43 18.42 -5.33 30.94
C GLY A 43 17.66 -4.95 29.66
N SER A 44 16.59 -4.17 29.76
CA SER A 44 15.90 -3.64 28.58
C SER A 44 16.71 -2.51 27.94
N LYS A 45 17.42 -2.84 26.86
CA LYS A 45 17.97 -1.86 25.91
C LYS A 45 16.84 -0.89 25.52
N CYS A 46 16.99 0.39 25.85
CA CYS A 46 16.19 1.45 25.25
C CYS A 46 16.40 1.38 23.73
N GLY A 47 15.40 0.84 23.03
CA GLY A 47 15.41 0.61 21.58
C GLY A 47 15.32 1.91 20.80
N GLY A 48 16.38 2.71 20.84
CA GLY A 48 16.59 3.79 19.88
C GLY A 48 16.98 3.19 18.54
N GLY A 49 16.01 3.01 17.63
CA GLY A 49 16.32 2.66 16.24
C GLY A 49 15.18 2.16 15.34
N ALA A 50 14.03 1.72 15.87
CA ALA A 50 13.10 0.88 15.09
C ALA A 50 11.66 1.41 14.91
N ALA A 51 11.37 2.68 15.21
CA ALA A 51 9.99 3.18 15.16
C ALA A 51 9.53 3.68 13.78
N SER A 52 10.45 4.07 12.88
CA SER A 52 10.08 4.66 11.59
C SER A 52 9.70 3.63 10.53
N ASP A 53 10.39 2.48 10.46
CA ASP A 53 10.02 1.38 9.56
C ASP A 53 8.78 0.61 10.05
N ALA A 54 8.50 0.63 11.36
CA ALA A 54 7.34 -0.05 11.95
C ALA A 54 5.99 0.53 11.49
N LEU A 55 5.98 1.79 11.03
CA LEU A 55 4.78 2.49 10.56
C LEU A 55 4.62 2.48 9.04
N ASP A 56 5.62 2.00 8.29
CA ASP A 56 5.54 1.88 6.83
C ASP A 56 4.40 0.95 6.43
N LEU A 57 3.76 1.26 5.30
CA LEU A 57 2.65 0.50 4.76
C LEU A 57 2.88 0.19 3.29
N ARG A 58 2.66 -1.07 2.94
CA ARG A 58 2.65 -1.56 1.57
C ARG A 58 1.26 -2.13 1.28
N VAL A 59 0.60 -1.64 0.23
CA VAL A 59 -0.71 -2.15 -0.20
C VAL A 59 -0.62 -2.57 -1.65
N GLN A 60 -0.85 -3.85 -1.90
CA GLN A 60 -0.92 -4.43 -3.24
C GLN A 60 -2.38 -4.50 -3.68
N PHE A 61 -2.64 -4.18 -4.94
CA PHE A 61 -3.97 -4.19 -5.58
C PHE A 61 -4.07 -5.42 -6.47
N ASP A 62 -3.96 -6.61 -5.88
CA ASP A 62 -3.86 -7.88 -6.60
C ASP A 62 -5.12 -8.25 -7.41
N LYS A 63 -6.23 -7.55 -7.15
CA LYS A 63 -7.53 -7.73 -7.83
C LYS A 63 -7.62 -6.98 -9.17
N GLU A 64 -6.70 -6.07 -9.45
CA GLU A 64 -6.62 -5.36 -10.73
C GLU A 64 -5.71 -6.12 -11.70
N ASP A 65 -6.04 -6.12 -13.00
CA ASP A 65 -5.23 -6.78 -14.04
C ASP A 65 -3.76 -6.34 -14.02
N ALA A 66 -3.51 -5.08 -13.63
CA ALA A 66 -2.18 -4.47 -13.58
C ALA A 66 -1.41 -4.72 -12.26
N LYS A 67 -2.02 -5.36 -11.25
CA LYS A 67 -1.45 -5.64 -9.90
C LYS A 67 -0.61 -4.49 -9.35
N GLY A 68 -1.22 -3.30 -9.22
CA GLY A 68 -0.54 -2.10 -8.74
C GLY A 68 -0.17 -2.18 -7.26
N GLU A 69 0.67 -1.24 -6.81
CA GLU A 69 1.03 -1.18 -5.41
C GLU A 69 1.35 0.24 -4.93
N ILE A 70 0.95 0.57 -3.70
CA ILE A 70 1.37 1.77 -2.99
C ILE A 70 2.29 1.42 -1.83
N LYS A 71 3.47 2.07 -1.81
CA LYS A 71 4.47 2.02 -0.74
C LYS A 71 4.49 3.36 -0.02
N CYS A 72 3.87 3.44 1.14
CA CYS A 72 3.93 4.60 2.04
C CYS A 72 5.05 4.42 3.06
N LYS A 73 6.01 5.34 3.06
CA LYS A 73 7.23 5.29 3.86
C LYS A 73 7.36 6.45 4.83
N LYS A 74 8.17 6.25 5.88
CA LYS A 74 8.47 7.22 6.94
C LYS A 74 7.18 7.71 7.60
N GLY A 75 6.34 6.74 8.01
CA GLY A 75 5.13 7.00 8.78
C GLY A 75 5.47 7.57 10.16
N LYS A 76 4.76 8.60 10.60
CA LYS A 76 4.89 9.18 11.94
C LYS A 76 3.53 9.36 12.58
N LEU A 77 3.40 9.00 13.85
CA LEU A 77 2.19 9.27 14.63
C LEU A 77 2.14 10.77 14.99
N GLN A 78 1.15 11.48 14.44
CA GLN A 78 0.90 12.90 14.70
C GLN A 78 -0.57 13.09 15.04
N GLY A 79 -0.87 13.54 16.27
CA GLY A 79 -2.24 13.79 16.72
C GLY A 79 -3.14 12.54 16.64
N GLY A 80 -2.61 11.36 16.97
CA GLY A 80 -3.35 10.09 16.95
C GLY A 80 -3.46 9.42 15.58
N LYS A 81 -2.95 10.05 14.50
CA LYS A 81 -2.98 9.52 13.13
C LYS A 81 -1.58 9.23 12.62
N VAL A 82 -1.43 8.21 11.77
CA VAL A 82 -0.17 7.99 11.05
C VAL A 82 -0.15 8.92 9.84
N LYS A 83 0.87 9.77 9.75
CA LYS A 83 1.15 10.59 8.56
C LYS A 83 2.40 10.09 7.87
N TYR A 84 2.29 9.84 6.57
CA TYR A 84 3.41 9.41 5.76
C TYR A 84 4.13 10.60 5.15
N SER A 85 5.46 10.56 5.18
CA SER A 85 6.26 11.58 4.49
C SER A 85 6.26 11.38 2.98
N LYS A 86 6.08 10.14 2.51
CA LYS A 86 6.07 9.81 1.08
C LYS A 86 5.24 8.57 0.80
N CYS A 87 4.31 8.64 -0.14
CA CYS A 87 3.66 7.48 -0.74
C CYS A 87 4.09 7.36 -2.21
N LEU A 88 4.70 6.23 -2.57
CA LEU A 88 5.17 5.91 -3.90
C LEU A 88 4.23 4.90 -4.55
N HIS A 89 3.94 5.12 -5.83
CA HIS A 89 3.25 4.16 -6.67
C HIS A 89 4.27 3.25 -7.37
N ASP A 90 3.98 1.96 -7.42
CA ASP A 90 4.72 0.96 -8.18
C ASP A 90 3.80 0.36 -9.25
N LYS A 91 4.37 -0.08 -10.38
CA LYS A 91 3.64 -0.67 -11.52
C LYS A 91 2.52 0.21 -12.11
N LEU A 92 2.69 1.53 -12.08
CA LEU A 92 1.72 2.48 -12.64
C LEU A 92 1.48 2.27 -14.16
N ASP A 93 2.46 1.77 -14.89
CA ASP A 93 2.39 1.69 -16.35
C ASP A 93 1.29 0.77 -16.87
N GLY A 94 0.95 -0.30 -16.14
CA GLY A 94 -0.15 -1.21 -16.48
C GLY A 94 -1.54 -0.58 -16.38
N TYR A 95 -1.67 0.59 -15.73
CA TYR A 95 -2.96 1.23 -15.52
C TYR A 95 -3.52 1.99 -16.72
N GLY A 96 -2.81 2.00 -17.85
CA GLY A 96 -3.32 2.59 -19.10
C GLY A 96 -4.56 1.84 -19.58
N GLU A 97 -4.46 0.52 -19.67
CA GLU A 97 -5.58 -0.35 -20.07
C GLU A 97 -6.67 -0.41 -19.00
N VAL A 98 -6.29 -0.37 -17.73
CA VAL A 98 -7.25 -0.28 -16.62
C VAL A 98 -8.10 0.98 -16.72
N ALA A 99 -7.51 2.12 -17.10
CA ALA A 99 -8.25 3.37 -17.30
C ALA A 99 -9.30 3.26 -18.41
N GLU A 100 -8.99 2.56 -19.50
CA GLU A 100 -9.94 2.27 -20.58
C GLU A 100 -11.05 1.32 -20.09
N LYS A 101 -10.69 0.23 -19.41
CA LYS A 101 -11.67 -0.73 -18.84
C LYS A 101 -12.61 -0.07 -17.83
N LYS A 102 -12.08 0.82 -16.98
CA LYS A 102 -12.86 1.61 -16.01
C LYS A 102 -13.61 2.79 -16.65
N LYS A 103 -13.58 2.90 -17.98
CA LYS A 103 -14.23 3.96 -18.77
C LYS A 103 -13.80 5.38 -18.37
N ILE A 104 -12.63 5.53 -17.76
CA ILE A 104 -12.06 6.85 -17.41
C ILE A 104 -11.64 7.58 -18.68
N ILE A 105 -11.15 6.84 -19.67
CA ILE A 105 -10.90 7.33 -21.02
C ILE A 105 -11.79 6.60 -22.02
N LYS A 106 -12.24 7.32 -23.05
CA LYS A 106 -13.13 6.78 -24.10
C LYS A 106 -12.36 6.23 -25.31
N LYS A 107 -11.09 6.60 -25.46
CA LYS A 107 -10.19 6.14 -26.53
C LYS A 107 -9.10 5.23 -25.96
N LYS A 108 -8.46 4.43 -26.82
CA LYS A 108 -7.29 3.64 -26.43
C LYS A 108 -6.15 4.55 -25.92
N PRO A 109 -5.36 4.14 -24.91
CA PRO A 109 -4.26 4.93 -24.35
C PRO A 109 -3.25 5.46 -25.39
N GLY A 110 -3.03 4.72 -26.47
CA GLY A 110 -2.11 5.12 -27.55
C GLY A 110 -2.61 6.28 -28.43
N GLN A 111 -3.91 6.59 -28.38
CA GLN A 111 -4.53 7.68 -29.13
C GLN A 111 -4.61 8.99 -28.34
N LEU A 112 -4.22 8.97 -27.06
CA LEU A 112 -4.15 10.15 -26.21
C LEU A 112 -2.75 10.73 -26.20
N ASP A 113 -2.66 12.04 -26.04
CA ASP A 113 -1.38 12.68 -25.76
C ASP A 113 -0.77 12.16 -24.44
N GLU A 114 0.53 12.35 -24.28
CA GLU A 114 1.26 11.81 -23.15
C GLU A 114 0.74 12.33 -21.80
N LYS A 115 0.32 13.61 -21.72
CA LYS A 115 -0.19 14.20 -20.47
C LYS A 115 -1.53 13.57 -20.10
N LYS A 116 -2.45 13.45 -21.05
CA LYS A 116 -3.75 12.76 -20.87
C LYS A 116 -3.55 11.30 -20.51
N ARG A 117 -2.68 10.57 -21.22
CA ARG A 117 -2.36 9.17 -20.89
C ARG A 117 -1.82 9.01 -19.47
N LYS A 118 -0.91 9.90 -19.04
CA LYS A 118 -0.38 9.90 -17.66
C LYS A 118 -1.47 10.18 -16.63
N LEU A 119 -2.36 11.14 -16.91
CA LEU A 119 -3.50 11.47 -16.04
C LEU A 119 -4.47 10.28 -15.91
N ALA A 120 -4.82 9.65 -17.03
CA ALA A 120 -5.69 8.47 -17.07
C ALA A 120 -5.12 7.31 -16.24
N LYS A 121 -3.83 7.00 -16.42
CA LYS A 121 -3.11 6.00 -15.62
C LYS A 121 -3.21 6.32 -14.12
N LYS A 122 -2.94 7.57 -13.73
CA LYS A 122 -3.00 8.01 -12.33
C LYS A 122 -4.40 7.93 -11.75
N LEU A 123 -5.42 8.37 -12.48
CA LEU A 123 -6.82 8.29 -12.05
C LEU A 123 -7.24 6.84 -11.80
N ALA A 124 -6.95 5.94 -12.75
CA ALA A 124 -7.27 4.53 -12.60
C ALA A 124 -6.52 3.89 -11.43
N PHE A 125 -5.25 4.21 -11.28
CA PHE A 125 -4.41 3.72 -10.19
C PHE A 125 -4.92 4.18 -8.83
N TYR A 126 -5.11 5.48 -8.65
CA TYR A 126 -5.54 6.03 -7.37
C TYR A 126 -7.00 5.66 -7.05
N ASP A 127 -7.90 5.57 -8.03
CA ASP A 127 -9.25 5.02 -7.82
C ASP A 127 -9.19 3.59 -7.24
N SER A 128 -8.34 2.73 -7.81
CA SER A 128 -8.14 1.36 -7.33
C SER A 128 -7.55 1.35 -5.92
N ALA A 129 -6.56 2.20 -5.68
CA ALA A 129 -5.91 2.31 -4.39
C ALA A 129 -6.86 2.76 -3.28
N ARG A 130 -7.70 3.76 -3.56
CA ARG A 130 -8.75 4.22 -2.64
C ARG A 130 -9.71 3.09 -2.28
N LYS A 131 -10.19 2.35 -3.30
CA LYS A 131 -11.12 1.24 -3.09
C LYS A 131 -10.53 0.14 -2.22
N GLU A 132 -9.28 -0.27 -2.47
CA GLU A 132 -8.64 -1.30 -1.65
C GLU A 132 -8.34 -0.81 -0.23
N LEU A 133 -7.88 0.44 -0.06
CA LEU A 133 -7.65 1.03 1.27
C LEU A 133 -8.95 1.19 2.06
N LYS A 134 -10.03 1.64 1.43
CA LYS A 134 -11.36 1.70 2.05
C LYS A 134 -11.87 0.31 2.42
N ALA A 135 -11.67 -0.70 1.57
CA ALA A 135 -12.02 -2.08 1.89
C ALA A 135 -11.21 -2.62 3.08
N LYS A 136 -9.90 -2.33 3.14
CA LYS A 136 -9.04 -2.69 4.28
C LYS A 136 -9.51 -2.00 5.57
N LEU A 137 -9.86 -0.72 5.51
CA LEU A 137 -10.43 0.01 6.67
C LEU A 137 -11.79 -0.54 7.11
N ALA A 138 -12.66 -0.90 6.17
CA ALA A 138 -13.95 -1.51 6.48
C ALA A 138 -13.78 -2.87 7.17
N ALA A 139 -12.78 -3.66 6.78
CA ALA A 139 -12.43 -4.92 7.44
C ALA A 139 -11.83 -4.72 8.85
N LEU A 140 -11.24 -3.55 9.11
CA LEU A 140 -10.63 -3.19 10.40
C LEU A 140 -11.52 -2.25 11.25
N LYS A 141 -12.79 -2.07 10.88
CA LYS A 141 -13.68 -1.05 11.47
C LYS A 141 -13.87 -1.19 12.99
N ASP A 142 -13.74 -2.41 13.50
CA ASP A 142 -13.92 -2.76 14.92
C ASP A 142 -12.61 -2.60 15.72
N SER A 143 -11.50 -2.24 15.06
CA SER A 143 -10.16 -2.13 15.64
C SER A 143 -9.52 -0.77 15.32
N LYS A 144 -10.27 0.32 15.48
CA LYS A 144 -9.82 1.69 15.13
C LYS A 144 -8.57 2.16 15.90
N GLU A 145 -8.33 1.57 17.08
CA GLU A 145 -7.16 1.85 17.91
C GLU A 145 -5.89 1.15 17.40
N ASP A 146 -6.05 0.11 16.57
CA ASP A 146 -4.96 -0.70 16.01
C ASP A 146 -4.06 0.16 15.11
N VAL A 147 -2.76 -0.13 15.19
CA VAL A 147 -1.75 0.54 14.37
C VAL A 147 -2.01 0.29 12.88
N GLU A 148 -2.46 -0.90 12.48
CA GLU A 148 -2.79 -1.22 11.09
C GLU A 148 -3.99 -0.42 10.57
N TYR A 149 -4.99 -0.14 11.41
CA TYR A 149 -6.09 0.77 11.05
C TYR A 149 -5.54 2.18 10.81
N LYS A 150 -4.75 2.70 11.76
CA LYS A 150 -4.15 4.04 11.67
C LYS A 150 -3.20 4.20 10.47
N LYS A 151 -2.44 3.15 10.14
CA LYS A 151 -1.61 3.09 8.91
C LYS A 151 -2.47 3.15 7.66
N ALA A 152 -3.51 2.33 7.57
CA ALA A 152 -4.42 2.33 6.42
C ALA A 152 -5.15 3.68 6.26
N GLU A 153 -5.58 4.30 7.35
CA GLU A 153 -6.21 5.62 7.37
C GLU A 153 -5.24 6.71 6.89
N GLY A 154 -4.01 6.71 7.40
CA GLY A 154 -2.96 7.64 6.97
C GLY A 154 -2.57 7.50 5.50
N ALA A 155 -2.53 6.27 5.00
CA ALA A 155 -2.28 5.98 3.60
C ALA A 155 -3.46 6.44 2.73
N LEU A 156 -4.70 6.19 3.16
CA LEU A 156 -5.90 6.66 2.47
C LEU A 156 -5.93 8.18 2.36
N GLU A 157 -5.59 8.92 3.43
CA GLU A 157 -5.53 10.39 3.38
C GLU A 157 -4.51 10.88 2.34
N SER A 158 -3.37 10.20 2.21
CA SER A 158 -2.33 10.55 1.23
C SER A 158 -2.78 10.24 -0.20
N VAL A 159 -3.45 9.11 -0.40
CA VAL A 159 -3.99 8.68 -1.68
C VAL A 159 -5.15 9.57 -2.12
N ASP A 160 -6.06 9.93 -1.20
CA ASP A 160 -7.20 10.82 -1.46
C ASP A 160 -6.72 12.19 -1.94
N LYS A 161 -5.68 12.76 -1.32
CA LYS A 161 -5.09 14.04 -1.77
C LYS A 161 -4.55 13.96 -3.20
N GLU A 162 -3.86 12.89 -3.55
CA GLU A 162 -3.33 12.72 -4.91
C GLU A 162 -4.44 12.43 -5.92
N PHE A 163 -5.46 11.67 -5.53
CA PHE A 163 -6.65 11.43 -6.34
C PHE A 163 -7.42 12.72 -6.61
N ASP A 164 -7.62 13.56 -5.59
CA ASP A 164 -8.28 14.86 -5.72
C ASP A 164 -7.56 15.80 -6.67
N LYS A 165 -6.22 15.82 -6.64
CA LYS A 165 -5.40 16.55 -7.62
C LYS A 165 -5.63 16.00 -9.03
N CYS A 166 -5.64 14.68 -9.19
CA CYS A 166 -5.92 14.06 -10.48
C CYS A 166 -7.34 14.36 -10.96
N LEU A 167 -8.32 14.39 -10.08
CA LEU A 167 -9.70 14.76 -10.42
C LEU A 167 -9.82 16.23 -10.83
N ALA A 168 -9.13 17.14 -10.14
CA ALA A 168 -9.10 18.55 -10.51
C ALA A 168 -8.44 18.77 -11.88
N GLU A 169 -7.45 17.95 -12.25
CA GLU A 169 -6.86 17.96 -13.60
C GLU A 169 -7.77 17.27 -14.62
N CYS A 170 -8.51 16.24 -14.21
CA CYS A 170 -9.49 15.54 -15.03
C CYS A 170 -10.66 16.43 -15.41
N SER A 171 -11.19 17.22 -14.47
CA SER A 171 -12.31 18.14 -14.72
C SER A 171 -11.97 19.27 -15.70
N LYS A 172 -10.68 19.48 -15.98
CA LYS A 172 -10.18 20.41 -17.00
C LYS A 172 -9.98 19.75 -18.36
N GLN A 173 -10.11 18.43 -18.45
CA GLN A 173 -10.01 17.71 -19.72
C GLN A 173 -11.34 17.72 -20.47
N ASP A 174 -11.27 17.45 -21.77
CA ASP A 174 -12.43 17.32 -22.62
C ASP A 174 -13.28 16.11 -22.19
N ALA A 175 -14.56 16.35 -21.87
CA ALA A 175 -15.51 15.30 -21.46
C ALA A 175 -15.83 14.30 -22.59
N ALA A 176 -15.52 14.62 -23.85
CA ALA A 176 -15.57 13.70 -24.97
C ALA A 176 -14.41 12.70 -24.96
N GLU A 177 -13.33 12.97 -24.22
CA GLU A 177 -12.16 12.10 -24.10
C GLU A 177 -12.04 11.44 -22.72
N PHE A 178 -12.48 12.14 -21.67
CA PHE A 178 -12.44 11.70 -20.28
C PHE A 178 -13.83 11.57 -19.65
N ALA A 179 -13.98 10.57 -18.79
CA ALA A 179 -15.04 10.51 -17.78
C ALA A 179 -14.38 10.45 -16.41
N CYS A 180 -14.48 11.54 -15.65
CA CYS A 180 -13.83 11.62 -14.35
C CYS A 180 -14.54 10.73 -13.33
N PRO A 181 -13.81 9.87 -12.60
CA PRO A 181 -14.41 9.02 -11.57
C PRO A 181 -15.00 9.87 -10.44
N ALA A 182 -16.07 9.36 -9.80
CA ALA A 182 -16.73 10.08 -8.71
C ALA A 182 -15.83 10.15 -7.46
N LYS A 183 -16.03 11.22 -6.68
CA LYS A 183 -15.50 11.31 -5.30
C LYS A 183 -16.41 10.53 -4.36
N ASP A 184 -16.41 9.20 -4.47
CA ASP A 184 -16.96 8.35 -3.41
C ASP A 184 -16.07 8.38 -2.16
#